data_AF-A0A7C3WZL5-F1
#
_entry.id   AF-A0A7C3WZL5-F1
#
_cell.length_a   1.000
_cell.length_b   1.000
_cell.length_c   1.000
_cell.angle_alpha   90.00
_cell.angle_beta   90.00
_cell.angle_gamma   90.00
#
_symmetry.space_group_name_H-M   'P 1'
#
loop_
_entity.id
_entity.type
_entity.pdbx_description
1 polymer ?
#
loop_
_entity_poly.entity_id
_entity_poly.type
_entity_poly.pdbx_seq_one_letter_code
_entity_poly.pdbx_strand_id
1 'polypeptide(L)'
;MPDANEIGVVTLELARKGLRAAEKLAGELIGWPCSIVVVDRAGAVIAGHRMEGAPPATFDIAVEKAWTAAVFLAPTLMLGRMTDPRTALMPPDQLPLGHHGMGLQFKHKGRLTTIMGGIPIRDRDMVVIGGVGTSGTPSAQDDNTVSQRCWSAMYDVEEPPPSELEKYSIAVDAALDAAERAGLLVSVCLSDPEGWPRVIYRMDGALYPTAELARDKAWTAAAFRRPSERAGEFGRKELPGCGIPTSGWNERFCPVPGGLPIMNGEGRLLGSVGVAGGTAAQDVRIARVAVKAALSSWT
;
A
#
# COMPACT_ATOMS: atom_id res chain seq x y z
N MET A 1 17.91 -30.35 6.24
CA MET A 1 16.79 -29.44 6.54
C MET A 1 16.58 -28.64 5.26
N PRO A 2 15.37 -28.55 4.69
CA PRO A 2 15.14 -27.65 3.55
C PRO A 2 15.41 -26.22 4.04
N ASP A 3 16.17 -25.45 3.27
CA ASP A 3 16.70 -24.13 3.63
C ASP A 3 15.60 -23.17 4.11
N ALA A 4 15.51 -22.96 5.42
CA ALA A 4 14.51 -22.10 6.05
C ALA A 4 14.69 -20.59 5.75
N ASN A 5 15.68 -20.21 4.95
CA ASN A 5 16.07 -18.83 4.67
C ASN A 5 15.99 -18.45 3.16
N GLU A 6 15.21 -19.19 2.37
CA GLU A 6 15.09 -18.91 0.93
C GLU A 6 13.74 -18.29 0.57
N ILE A 7 13.78 -17.04 0.09
CA ILE A 7 12.62 -16.36 -0.49
C ILE A 7 12.83 -16.27 -1.99
N GLY A 8 12.08 -17.05 -2.77
CA GLY A 8 12.06 -16.95 -4.24
C GLY A 8 10.99 -15.99 -4.78
N VAL A 9 9.98 -15.68 -3.97
CA VAL A 9 8.91 -14.72 -4.28
C VAL A 9 8.45 -14.06 -2.98
N VAL A 10 8.13 -12.76 -3.04
CA VAL A 10 7.52 -12.07 -1.90
C VAL A 10 6.05 -12.50 -1.83
N THR A 11 5.71 -13.32 -0.83
CA THR A 11 4.32 -13.72 -0.57
C THR A 11 3.62 -12.69 0.31
N LEU A 12 2.29 -12.72 0.33
CA LEU A 12 1.50 -11.89 1.26
C LEU A 12 1.86 -12.18 2.72
N GLU A 13 2.10 -13.45 3.07
CA GLU A 13 2.50 -13.84 4.42
C GLU A 13 3.82 -13.20 4.85
N LEU A 14 4.85 -13.30 4.00
CA LEU A 14 6.16 -12.67 4.25
C LEU A 14 6.03 -11.15 4.35
N ALA A 15 5.24 -10.54 3.46
CA ALA A 15 4.98 -9.11 3.50
C ALA A 15 4.31 -8.69 4.82
N ARG A 16 3.30 -9.44 5.30
CA ARG A 16 2.63 -9.20 6.60
C ARG A 16 3.59 -9.33 7.78
N LYS A 17 4.46 -10.34 7.77
CA LYS A 17 5.54 -10.49 8.76
C LYS A 17 6.44 -9.25 8.80
N GLY A 18 6.88 -8.81 7.62
CA GLY A 18 7.64 -7.57 7.45
C GLY A 18 6.94 -6.34 8.01
N LEU A 19 5.65 -6.15 7.71
CA LEU A 19 4.88 -5.00 8.19
C LEU A 19 4.77 -4.96 9.71
N ARG A 20 4.46 -6.09 10.37
CA ARG A 20 4.36 -6.17 11.84
C ARG A 20 5.67 -5.76 12.53
N ALA A 21 6.77 -6.33 12.05
CA ALA A 21 8.11 -6.04 12.56
C ALA A 21 8.51 -4.56 12.40
N ALA A 22 8.18 -3.98 11.24
CA ALA A 22 8.51 -2.61 10.89
C ALA A 22 7.66 -1.58 11.66
N GLU A 23 6.35 -1.84 11.80
CA GLU A 23 5.45 -1.00 12.61
C GLU A 23 5.94 -0.94 14.07
N LYS A 24 6.31 -2.09 14.63
CA LYS A 24 6.80 -2.15 16.00
C LYS A 24 8.07 -1.33 16.19
N LEU A 25 9.05 -1.47 15.28
CA LEU A 25 10.27 -0.67 15.34
C LEU A 25 9.97 0.83 15.19
N ALA A 26 9.05 1.21 14.30
CA ALA A 26 8.65 2.60 14.12
C ALA A 26 7.99 3.18 15.39
N GLY A 27 7.15 2.39 16.07
CA GLY A 27 6.49 2.79 17.31
C GLY A 27 7.42 2.85 18.52
N GLU A 28 8.23 1.81 18.75
CA GLU A 28 9.01 1.67 19.98
C GLU A 28 10.38 2.36 19.93
N LEU A 29 11.10 2.24 18.81
CA LEU A 29 12.46 2.76 18.69
C LEU A 29 12.49 4.18 18.13
N ILE A 30 11.71 4.43 17.09
CA ILE A 30 11.68 5.75 16.43
C ILE A 30 10.67 6.68 17.12
N GLY A 31 9.56 6.12 17.63
CA GLY A 31 8.51 6.90 18.30
C GLY A 31 7.69 7.74 17.34
N TRP A 32 7.54 7.33 16.08
CA TRP A 32 6.84 8.14 15.07
C TRP A 32 6.00 7.28 14.11
N PRO A 33 4.73 7.64 13.85
CA PRO A 33 3.88 6.88 12.95
C PRO A 33 4.26 7.11 11.48
N CYS A 34 4.28 6.04 10.70
CA CYS A 34 4.64 6.07 9.29
C CYS A 34 3.75 5.14 8.44
N SER A 35 3.95 5.16 7.12
CA SER A 35 3.40 4.18 6.19
C SER A 35 4.50 3.27 5.69
N ILE A 36 4.21 1.96 5.64
CA ILE A 36 5.13 0.92 5.19
C ILE A 36 4.41 0.11 4.09
N VAL A 37 5.05 -0.07 2.94
CA VAL A 37 4.47 -0.75 1.78
C VAL A 37 5.47 -1.73 1.19
N VAL A 38 4.98 -2.92 0.83
CA VAL A 38 5.71 -3.98 0.16
C VAL A 38 5.09 -4.21 -1.22
N VAL A 39 5.93 -4.27 -2.25
CA VAL A 39 5.56 -4.51 -3.64
C VAL A 39 6.25 -5.75 -4.20
N ASP A 40 5.65 -6.36 -5.22
CA ASP A 40 6.26 -7.43 -6.01
C ASP A 40 7.36 -6.90 -6.96
N ARG A 41 8.00 -7.79 -7.73
CA ARG A 41 9.05 -7.42 -8.70
C ARG A 41 8.56 -6.46 -9.80
N ALA A 42 7.27 -6.48 -10.15
CA ALA A 42 6.70 -5.54 -11.11
C ALA A 42 6.36 -4.18 -10.47
N GLY A 43 6.49 -4.07 -9.14
CA GLY A 43 6.13 -2.89 -8.37
C GLY A 43 4.65 -2.81 -8.01
N ALA A 44 3.88 -3.89 -8.12
CA ALA A 44 2.50 -3.93 -7.63
C ALA A 44 2.48 -4.16 -6.12
N VAL A 45 1.65 -3.39 -5.42
CA VAL A 45 1.42 -3.54 -3.98
C VAL A 45 0.97 -4.97 -3.65
N ILE A 46 1.70 -5.61 -2.74
CA ILE A 46 1.33 -6.87 -2.11
C ILE A 46 0.66 -6.57 -0.78
N ALA A 47 1.33 -5.76 0.05
CA ALA A 47 0.85 -5.40 1.36
C ALA A 47 1.23 -3.96 1.70
N GLY A 48 0.39 -3.26 2.44
CA GLY A 48 0.73 -1.94 2.94
C GLY A 48 -0.01 -1.65 4.23
N HIS A 49 0.62 -0.88 5.11
CA HIS A 49 0.05 -0.41 6.35
C HIS A 49 0.40 1.05 6.59
N ARG A 50 -0.60 1.85 6.97
CA ARG A 50 -0.40 3.21 7.48
C ARG A 50 -0.80 3.27 8.94
N MET A 51 0.18 3.56 9.78
CA MET A 51 0.02 3.66 11.23
C MET A 51 -1.01 4.74 11.61
N GLU A 52 -1.64 4.55 12.76
CA GLU A 52 -2.50 5.59 13.34
C GLU A 52 -1.69 6.89 13.56
N GLY A 53 -2.28 8.04 13.23
CA GLY A 53 -1.57 9.33 13.29
C GLY A 53 -0.57 9.62 12.15
N ALA A 54 -0.24 8.65 11.28
CA ALA A 54 0.61 8.93 10.12
C ALA A 54 -0.13 9.80 9.08
N PRO A 55 0.48 10.89 8.56
CA PRO A 55 -0.16 11.76 7.58
C PRO A 55 -0.60 11.00 6.32
N PRO A 56 -1.75 11.33 5.72
CA PRO A 56 -2.31 10.55 4.61
C PRO A 56 -1.39 10.35 3.40
N ALA A 57 -0.68 11.41 3.01
CA ALA A 57 0.24 11.40 1.85
C ALA A 57 1.40 10.41 2.00
N THR A 58 1.74 9.99 3.22
CA THR A 58 2.85 9.07 3.46
C THR A 58 2.66 7.71 2.81
N PHE A 59 1.41 7.28 2.61
CA PHE A 59 1.14 5.98 2.00
C PHE A 59 1.57 5.94 0.53
N ASP A 60 1.21 6.96 -0.24
CA ASP A 60 1.60 7.04 -1.66
C ASP A 60 3.12 7.18 -1.82
N ILE A 61 3.76 7.98 -0.97
CA ILE A 61 5.22 8.12 -0.99
C ILE A 61 5.90 6.77 -0.64
N ALA A 62 5.34 6.01 0.30
CA ALA A 62 5.85 4.66 0.62
C ALA A 62 5.68 3.70 -0.57
N VAL A 63 4.56 3.73 -1.29
CA VAL A 63 4.35 2.98 -2.54
C VAL A 63 5.43 3.36 -3.57
N GLU A 64 5.67 4.65 -3.79
CA GLU A 64 6.65 5.14 -4.77
C GLU A 64 8.08 4.72 -4.41
N LYS A 65 8.45 4.76 -3.12
CA LYS A 65 9.76 4.29 -2.64
C LYS A 65 9.93 2.79 -2.86
N ALA A 66 8.91 1.99 -2.53
CA ALA A 66 8.92 0.55 -2.73
C ALA A 66 9.01 0.19 -4.23
N TRP A 67 8.18 0.82 -5.05
CA TRP A 67 8.15 0.67 -6.50
C TRP A 67 9.49 1.04 -7.13
N THR A 68 10.05 2.18 -6.74
CA THR A 68 11.36 2.63 -7.24
C THR A 68 12.43 1.59 -6.94
N ALA A 69 12.47 1.09 -5.69
CA ALA A 69 13.47 0.11 -5.30
C ALA A 69 13.34 -1.21 -6.08
N ALA A 70 12.11 -1.69 -6.29
CA ALA A 70 11.84 -2.91 -7.04
C ALA A 70 12.15 -2.79 -8.54
N VAL A 71 11.81 -1.66 -9.16
CA VAL A 71 11.92 -1.48 -10.62
C VAL A 71 13.32 -1.03 -11.06
N PHE A 72 13.99 -0.20 -10.25
CA PHE A 72 15.36 0.25 -10.53
C PHE A 72 16.45 -0.64 -9.94
N LEU A 73 16.05 -1.70 -9.23
CA LEU A 73 16.94 -2.74 -8.70
C LEU A 73 17.96 -2.23 -7.68
N ALA A 74 17.70 -1.07 -7.08
CA ALA A 74 18.62 -0.37 -6.21
C ALA A 74 17.85 0.37 -5.09
N PRO A 75 18.45 0.54 -3.89
CA PRO A 75 17.85 1.38 -2.86
C PRO A 75 17.61 2.81 -3.36
N THR A 76 16.51 3.45 -2.95
CA THR A 76 16.18 4.82 -3.40
C THR A 76 17.24 5.84 -3.02
N LEU A 77 17.97 5.61 -1.91
CA LEU A 77 19.13 6.40 -1.51
C LEU A 77 20.21 6.46 -2.59
N MET A 78 20.47 5.36 -3.29
CA MET A 78 21.48 5.31 -4.34
C MET A 78 21.09 6.22 -5.51
N LEU A 79 19.82 6.22 -5.87
CA LEU A 79 19.27 7.11 -6.91
C LEU A 79 19.33 8.57 -6.45
N GLY A 80 19.02 8.87 -5.19
CA GLY A 80 19.17 10.23 -4.64
C GLY A 80 20.57 10.82 -4.75
N ARG A 81 21.62 9.99 -4.63
CA ARG A 81 23.01 10.43 -4.88
C ARG A 81 23.27 10.74 -6.36
N MET A 82 22.63 10.01 -7.28
CA MET A 82 22.74 10.25 -8.72
C MET A 82 21.96 11.51 -9.16
N THR A 83 20.94 11.90 -8.38
CA THR A 83 20.10 13.08 -8.64
C THR A 83 20.37 14.23 -7.65
N ASP A 84 21.56 14.30 -7.04
CA ASP A 84 21.83 15.36 -6.06
C ASP A 84 22.03 16.69 -6.79
N PRO A 85 21.20 17.74 -6.57
CA PRO A 85 21.32 19.01 -7.26
C PRO A 85 22.66 19.71 -7.01
N ARG A 86 23.38 19.39 -5.93
CA ARG A 86 24.74 19.92 -5.68
C ARG A 86 25.75 19.41 -6.69
N THR A 87 25.51 18.23 -7.27
CA THR A 87 26.33 17.75 -8.38
C THR A 87 26.15 18.64 -9.61
N ALA A 88 25.05 19.41 -9.75
CA ALA A 88 24.79 20.25 -10.93
C ALA A 88 25.67 21.48 -11.04
N LEU A 89 26.36 21.81 -9.94
CA LEU A 89 27.30 22.90 -9.87
C LEU A 89 28.76 22.41 -9.87
N MET A 90 28.98 21.09 -9.97
CA MET A 90 30.33 20.53 -9.98
C MET A 90 30.95 20.59 -11.39
N PRO A 91 32.28 20.80 -11.50
CA PRO A 91 33.01 20.77 -12.77
C PRO A 91 32.77 19.44 -13.52
N PRO A 92 32.69 19.43 -14.87
CA PRO A 92 32.39 18.23 -15.67
C PRO A 92 33.32 17.03 -15.42
N ASP A 93 34.57 17.29 -15.04
CA ASP A 93 35.62 16.32 -14.68
C ASP A 93 35.48 15.77 -13.27
N GLN A 94 34.67 16.41 -12.42
CA GLN A 94 34.39 16.02 -11.04
C GLN A 94 32.98 15.47 -10.86
N LEU A 95 32.14 15.53 -11.90
CA LEU A 95 30.80 14.95 -11.87
C LEU A 95 30.89 13.45 -11.57
N PRO A 96 30.25 12.95 -10.51
CA PRO A 96 30.08 11.50 -10.38
C PRO A 96 29.31 10.97 -11.59
N LEU A 97 29.72 9.81 -12.11
CA LEU A 97 29.00 9.07 -13.15
C LEU A 97 27.53 8.90 -12.74
N GLY A 98 26.61 9.66 -13.35
CA GLY A 98 25.20 9.67 -12.95
C GLY A 98 24.45 11.00 -13.07
N HIS A 99 25.12 12.08 -13.48
CA HIS A 99 24.63 13.46 -13.46
C HIS A 99 23.36 13.78 -14.30
N HIS A 100 22.85 12.82 -15.07
CA HIS A 100 21.62 12.95 -15.88
C HIS A 100 20.33 12.62 -15.13
N GLY A 101 20.41 12.21 -13.85
CA GLY A 101 19.26 11.71 -13.10
C GLY A 101 18.22 12.76 -12.68
N MET A 102 18.57 14.05 -12.69
CA MET A 102 17.68 15.18 -12.33
C MET A 102 16.48 15.39 -13.26
N GLY A 103 16.39 14.69 -14.40
CA GLY A 103 15.18 14.69 -15.22
C GLY A 103 14.28 13.47 -14.98
N LEU A 104 14.79 12.46 -14.26
CA LEU A 104 14.20 11.14 -14.19
C LEU A 104 12.98 11.11 -13.25
N GLN A 105 12.97 11.94 -12.20
CA GLN A 105 11.85 12.04 -11.26
C GLN A 105 10.54 12.52 -11.92
N PHE A 106 10.64 13.23 -13.05
CA PHE A 106 9.47 13.61 -13.85
C PHE A 106 9.09 12.58 -14.91
N LYS A 107 9.90 11.52 -15.09
CA LYS A 107 9.61 10.40 -15.98
C LYS A 107 8.78 9.36 -15.21
N HIS A 108 8.07 8.51 -15.97
CA HIS A 108 7.19 7.47 -15.41
C HIS A 108 6.02 8.00 -14.55
N LYS A 109 5.41 9.12 -14.98
CA LYS A 109 4.21 9.72 -14.35
C LYS A 109 4.43 10.11 -12.88
N GLY A 110 5.65 10.51 -12.50
CA GLY A 110 5.97 10.97 -11.15
C GLY A 110 6.17 9.85 -10.12
N ARG A 111 6.09 8.57 -10.50
CA ARG A 111 6.27 7.45 -9.56
C ARG A 111 7.71 7.26 -9.08
N LEU A 112 8.68 7.77 -9.82
CA LEU A 112 10.08 7.67 -9.42
C LEU A 112 10.36 8.65 -8.30
N THR A 113 10.79 8.14 -7.15
CA THR A 113 11.25 8.95 -6.03
C THR A 113 12.70 8.68 -5.68
N THR A 114 13.44 9.74 -5.40
CA THR A 114 14.83 9.69 -4.96
C THR A 114 14.96 9.88 -3.45
N ILE A 115 13.82 9.97 -2.75
CA ILE A 115 13.76 10.07 -1.29
C ILE A 115 14.13 8.71 -0.71
N MET A 116 15.11 8.72 0.19
CA MET A 116 15.55 7.52 0.90
C MET A 116 14.41 6.88 1.72
N GLY A 117 14.43 5.55 1.83
CA GLY A 117 13.39 4.76 2.48
C GLY A 117 12.82 3.66 1.60
N GLY A 118 13.34 3.44 0.39
CA GLY A 118 13.00 2.29 -0.45
C GLY A 118 14.16 1.29 -0.54
N ILE A 119 13.89 0.01 -0.32
CA ILE A 119 14.88 -1.08 -0.31
C ILE A 119 14.40 -2.23 -1.21
N PRO A 120 15.22 -2.71 -2.16
CA PRO A 120 14.89 -3.88 -2.96
C PRO A 120 14.97 -5.14 -2.10
N ILE A 121 13.96 -6.00 -2.22
CA ILE A 121 13.94 -7.33 -1.62
C ILE A 121 14.59 -8.27 -2.64
N ARG A 122 15.57 -9.08 -2.22
CA ARG A 122 16.36 -9.95 -3.10
C ARG A 122 16.31 -11.40 -2.65
N ASP A 123 16.29 -12.32 -3.59
CA ASP A 123 16.53 -13.74 -3.31
C ASP A 123 18.01 -14.03 -3.03
N ARG A 124 18.33 -15.31 -2.81
CA ARG A 124 19.70 -15.79 -2.54
C ARG A 124 20.68 -15.52 -3.67
N ASP A 125 20.18 -15.44 -4.92
CA ASP A 125 20.97 -15.21 -6.12
C ASP A 125 21.10 -13.70 -6.41
N MET A 126 20.73 -12.86 -5.43
CA MET A 126 20.73 -11.39 -5.49
C MET A 126 19.78 -10.82 -6.55
N VAL A 127 18.85 -11.64 -7.05
CA VAL A 127 17.81 -11.19 -7.97
C VAL A 127 16.76 -10.45 -7.17
N VAL A 128 16.41 -9.24 -7.60
CA VAL A 128 15.32 -8.48 -6.96
C VAL A 128 14.01 -9.23 -7.15
N ILE A 129 13.23 -9.43 -6.11
CA ILE A 129 11.94 -10.13 -6.15
C ILE A 129 10.79 -9.25 -5.67
N GLY A 130 11.12 -8.05 -5.18
CA GLY A 130 10.17 -7.04 -4.76
C GLY A 130 10.87 -5.81 -4.19
N GLY A 131 10.10 -4.99 -3.49
CA GLY A 131 10.62 -3.81 -2.81
C GLY A 131 9.81 -3.48 -1.58
N VAL A 132 10.45 -2.86 -0.59
CA VAL A 132 9.79 -2.24 0.55
C VAL A 132 10.05 -0.74 0.55
N GLY A 133 9.07 0.04 0.96
CA GLY A 133 9.16 1.48 1.09
C GLY A 133 8.52 1.96 2.39
N THR A 134 9.16 2.89 3.08
CA THR A 134 8.60 3.59 4.25
C THR A 134 8.62 5.10 4.05
N SER A 135 7.57 5.77 4.53
CA SER A 135 7.51 7.23 4.59
C SER A 135 6.77 7.73 5.81
N GLY A 136 7.23 8.86 6.36
CA GLY A 136 6.51 9.64 7.37
C GLY A 136 7.26 9.80 8.69
N THR A 137 8.38 9.12 8.87
CA THR A 137 9.25 9.28 10.04
C THR A 137 9.97 10.66 10.03
N PRO A 138 10.60 11.09 11.14
CA PRO A 138 11.21 12.42 11.25
C PRO A 138 12.37 12.67 10.27
N SER A 139 13.01 11.62 9.79
CA SER A 139 14.09 11.70 8.81
C SER A 139 14.00 10.59 7.77
N ALA A 140 14.54 10.84 6.58
CA ALA A 140 14.63 9.78 5.57
C ALA A 140 15.55 8.60 6.01
N GLN A 141 16.40 8.81 7.03
CA GLN A 141 17.24 7.77 7.63
C GLN A 141 16.38 6.82 8.47
N ASP A 142 15.44 7.37 9.22
CA ASP A 142 14.46 6.60 9.99
C ASP A 142 13.56 5.78 9.06
N ASP A 143 13.09 6.36 7.94
CA ASP A 143 12.33 5.62 6.92
C ASP A 143 13.13 4.42 6.38
N ASN A 144 14.44 4.60 6.17
CA ASN A 144 15.31 3.51 5.73
C ASN A 144 15.47 2.44 6.82
N THR A 145 15.62 2.82 8.09
CA THR A 145 15.71 1.89 9.23
C THR A 145 14.44 1.03 9.34
N VAL A 146 13.25 1.63 9.23
CA VAL A 146 11.98 0.89 9.23
C VAL A 146 11.90 -0.08 8.05
N SER A 147 12.31 0.37 6.85
CA SER A 147 12.33 -0.47 5.66
C SER A 147 13.33 -1.63 5.78
N GLN A 148 14.49 -1.40 6.41
CA GLN A 148 15.48 -2.44 6.69
C GLN A 148 14.90 -3.49 7.62
N ARG A 149 14.19 -3.07 8.68
CA ARG A 149 13.54 -4.01 9.60
C ARG A 149 12.45 -4.81 8.91
N CYS A 150 11.64 -4.16 8.07
CA CYS A 150 10.60 -4.83 7.29
C CYS A 150 11.21 -5.93 6.41
N TRP A 151 12.28 -5.59 5.68
CA TRP A 151 12.99 -6.52 4.82
C TRP A 151 13.65 -7.64 5.62
N SER A 152 14.38 -7.34 6.69
CA SER A 152 15.10 -8.35 7.48
C SER A 152 14.14 -9.34 8.13
N ALA A 153 12.97 -8.86 8.60
CA ALA A 153 11.96 -9.69 9.24
C ALA A 153 11.45 -10.82 8.35
N MET A 154 11.48 -10.64 7.03
CA MET A 154 11.05 -11.68 6.09
C MET A 154 11.96 -12.92 6.14
N TYR A 155 13.20 -12.77 6.62
CA TYR A 155 14.18 -13.85 6.77
C TYR A 155 14.34 -14.31 8.23
N ASP A 156 13.66 -13.65 9.18
CA ASP A 156 13.71 -14.07 10.57
C ASP A 156 13.00 -15.42 10.73
N VAL A 157 13.59 -16.33 11.50
CA VAL A 157 12.93 -17.60 11.88
C VAL A 157 11.77 -17.32 12.84
N GLU A 158 11.96 -16.37 13.76
CA GLU A 158 10.97 -16.00 14.76
C GLU A 158 9.88 -15.10 14.17
N GLU A 159 8.66 -15.24 14.67
CA GLU A 159 7.59 -14.31 14.35
C GLU A 159 7.75 -13.00 15.14
N PRO A 160 7.50 -11.84 14.52
CA PRO A 160 7.48 -10.60 15.26
C PRO A 160 6.36 -10.66 16.31
N PRO A 161 6.57 -10.01 17.47
CA PRO A 161 5.55 -9.91 18.50
C PRO A 161 4.30 -9.16 17.98
N PRO A 162 3.18 -9.20 18.73
CA PRO A 162 1.94 -8.54 18.35
C PRO A 162 2.13 -7.05 18.05
N SER A 163 1.31 -6.56 17.13
CA SER A 163 1.46 -5.26 16.46
C SER A 163 0.09 -4.57 16.35
N GLU A 164 0.06 -3.24 16.42
CA GLU A 164 -1.18 -2.45 16.35
C GLU A 164 -1.87 -2.57 14.98
N LEU A 165 -1.13 -3.00 13.96
CA LEU A 165 -1.66 -3.42 12.65
C LEU A 165 -2.81 -4.42 12.80
N GLU A 166 -2.76 -5.33 13.79
CA GLU A 166 -3.76 -6.40 13.98
C GLU A 166 -5.16 -5.83 14.24
N LYS A 167 -5.26 -4.66 14.89
CA LYS A 167 -6.51 -3.92 15.09
C LYS A 167 -7.22 -3.61 13.77
N TYR A 168 -6.45 -3.40 12.71
CA TYR A 168 -6.95 -3.05 11.37
C TYR A 168 -6.99 -4.27 10.46
N SER A 169 -6.01 -5.18 10.56
CA SER A 169 -5.94 -6.35 9.70
C SER A 169 -7.10 -7.30 9.91
N ILE A 170 -7.72 -7.36 11.10
CA ILE A 170 -8.87 -8.23 11.38
C ILE A 170 -10.00 -8.15 10.34
N ALA A 171 -10.31 -6.95 9.85
CA ALA A 171 -11.34 -6.74 8.84
C ALA A 171 -10.90 -7.26 7.46
N VAL A 172 -9.61 -7.06 7.14
CA VAL A 172 -9.00 -7.49 5.88
C VAL A 172 -8.84 -9.01 5.86
N ASP A 173 -8.36 -9.59 6.97
CA ASP A 173 -8.14 -11.02 7.17
C ASP A 173 -9.46 -11.80 7.05
N ALA A 174 -10.54 -11.32 7.68
CA ALA A 174 -11.87 -11.91 7.52
C ALA A 174 -12.38 -11.92 6.07
N ALA A 175 -11.98 -10.92 5.28
CA ALA A 175 -12.31 -10.82 3.87
C ALA A 175 -11.48 -11.81 3.02
N LEU A 176 -10.18 -11.94 3.32
CA LEU A 176 -9.29 -12.92 2.70
C LEU A 176 -9.78 -14.35 2.95
N ASP A 177 -10.11 -14.69 4.20
CA ASP A 177 -10.67 -16.01 4.55
C ASP A 177 -11.97 -16.31 3.79
N ALA A 178 -12.81 -15.28 3.58
CA ALA A 178 -14.04 -15.44 2.81
C ALA A 178 -13.77 -15.63 1.31
N ALA A 179 -12.74 -14.99 0.77
CA ALA A 179 -12.30 -15.18 -0.61
C ALA A 179 -11.71 -16.57 -0.83
N GLU A 180 -10.85 -17.05 0.08
CA GLU A 180 -10.27 -18.39 0.05
C GLU A 180 -11.34 -19.48 0.06
N ARG A 181 -12.32 -19.39 0.98
CA ARG A 181 -13.47 -20.31 1.01
C ARG A 181 -14.31 -20.29 -0.27
N ALA A 182 -14.27 -19.18 -1.02
CA ALA A 182 -14.96 -19.03 -2.29
C ALA A 182 -14.10 -19.43 -3.50
N GLY A 183 -12.84 -19.83 -3.29
CA GLY A 183 -11.88 -20.16 -4.36
C GLY A 183 -11.48 -18.94 -5.20
N LEU A 184 -11.44 -17.76 -4.60
CA LEU A 184 -11.14 -16.49 -5.27
C LEU A 184 -9.81 -15.91 -4.78
N LEU A 185 -9.08 -15.30 -5.70
CA LEU A 185 -7.89 -14.51 -5.40
C LEU A 185 -8.25 -13.03 -5.53
N VAL A 186 -8.19 -12.31 -4.42
CA VAL A 186 -8.62 -10.90 -4.35
C VAL A 186 -7.56 -9.99 -3.73
N SER A 187 -7.74 -8.71 -3.93
CA SER A 187 -7.16 -7.66 -3.08
C SER A 187 -8.24 -7.02 -2.24
N VAL A 188 -7.84 -6.61 -1.04
CA VAL A 188 -8.71 -5.97 -0.06
C VAL A 188 -7.98 -4.74 0.49
N CYS A 189 -8.64 -3.59 0.46
CA CYS A 189 -8.14 -2.34 1.04
C CYS A 189 -9.12 -1.85 2.11
N LEU A 190 -8.63 -1.69 3.33
CA LEU A 190 -9.29 -0.96 4.39
C LEU A 190 -8.76 0.48 4.41
N SER A 191 -9.66 1.45 4.38
CA SER A 191 -9.33 2.88 4.45
C SER A 191 -9.96 3.54 5.68
N ASP A 192 -9.37 4.65 6.11
CA ASP A 192 -9.93 5.55 7.13
C ASP A 192 -11.18 6.32 6.60
N PRO A 193 -11.86 7.11 7.44
CA PRO A 193 -13.04 7.89 7.02
C PRO A 193 -12.78 8.88 5.89
N GLU A 194 -11.55 9.34 5.75
CA GLU A 194 -11.10 10.27 4.70
C GLU A 194 -10.77 9.54 3.38
N GLY A 195 -10.79 8.21 3.37
CA GLY A 195 -10.59 7.37 2.18
C GLY A 195 -9.13 6.95 1.96
N TRP A 196 -8.23 7.19 2.92
CA TRP A 196 -6.84 6.83 2.82
C TRP A 196 -6.57 5.43 3.36
N PRO A 197 -5.77 4.60 2.67
CA PRO A 197 -5.50 3.24 3.12
C PRO A 197 -4.95 3.20 4.54
N ARG A 198 -5.47 2.29 5.35
CA ARG A 198 -4.93 1.84 6.63
C ARG A 198 -4.22 0.51 6.46
N VAL A 199 -4.85 -0.41 5.73
CA VAL A 199 -4.30 -1.71 5.38
C VAL A 199 -4.71 -2.06 3.96
N ILE A 200 -3.78 -2.54 3.15
CA ILE A 200 -4.09 -3.15 1.86
C ILE A 200 -3.36 -4.47 1.75
N TYR A 201 -4.06 -5.52 1.34
CA TYR A 201 -3.48 -6.85 1.07
C TYR A 201 -3.94 -7.33 -0.30
N ARG A 202 -3.02 -7.95 -1.05
CA ARG A 202 -3.28 -8.66 -2.30
C ARG A 202 -2.87 -10.11 -2.11
N MET A 203 -3.80 -11.02 -2.33
CA MET A 203 -3.52 -12.46 -2.27
C MET A 203 -2.48 -12.85 -3.31
N ASP A 204 -1.68 -13.86 -2.97
CA ASP A 204 -0.72 -14.44 -3.90
C ASP A 204 -1.46 -14.98 -5.14
N GLY A 205 -0.96 -14.64 -6.32
CA GLY A 205 -1.59 -14.98 -7.59
C GLY A 205 -2.77 -14.10 -8.02
N ALA A 206 -3.26 -13.18 -7.18
CA ALA A 206 -4.24 -12.18 -7.61
C ALA A 206 -3.65 -11.23 -8.66
N LEU A 207 -4.46 -10.83 -9.64
CA LEU A 207 -4.04 -10.03 -10.78
C LEU A 207 -3.43 -8.69 -10.34
N TYR A 208 -2.37 -8.25 -11.01
CA TYR A 208 -1.68 -6.98 -10.75
C TYR A 208 -2.59 -5.76 -10.43
N PRO A 209 -3.67 -5.46 -11.20
CA PRO A 209 -4.47 -4.26 -10.96
C PRO A 209 -5.43 -4.33 -9.75
N THR A 210 -5.61 -5.51 -9.12
CA THR A 210 -6.65 -5.65 -8.08
C THR A 210 -6.37 -4.81 -6.85
N ALA A 211 -5.11 -4.58 -6.48
CA ALA A 211 -4.76 -3.75 -5.34
C ALA A 211 -5.24 -2.30 -5.51
N GLU A 212 -4.90 -1.68 -6.65
CA GLU A 212 -5.34 -0.31 -6.94
C GLU A 212 -6.87 -0.23 -7.10
N LEU A 213 -7.49 -1.21 -7.76
CA LEU A 213 -8.96 -1.27 -7.85
C LEU A 213 -9.63 -1.38 -6.48
N ALA A 214 -9.11 -2.22 -5.58
CA ALA A 214 -9.63 -2.33 -4.22
C ALA A 214 -9.47 -1.00 -3.46
N ARG A 215 -8.32 -0.34 -3.61
CA ARG A 215 -8.04 0.98 -3.03
C ARG A 215 -8.99 2.06 -3.52
N ASP A 216 -9.22 2.13 -4.83
CA ASP A 216 -10.09 3.14 -5.45
C ASP A 216 -11.56 2.92 -5.11
N LYS A 217 -12.00 1.65 -5.05
CA LYS A 217 -13.33 1.29 -4.55
C LYS A 217 -13.52 1.70 -3.07
N ALA A 218 -12.51 1.48 -2.22
CA ALA A 218 -12.54 1.91 -0.82
C ALA A 218 -12.63 3.44 -0.72
N TRP A 219 -11.73 4.16 -1.41
CA TRP A 219 -11.73 5.62 -1.47
C TRP A 219 -13.09 6.17 -1.92
N THR A 220 -13.66 5.61 -2.99
CA THR A 220 -14.97 6.01 -3.51
C THR A 220 -16.06 5.78 -2.46
N ALA A 221 -16.02 4.67 -1.72
CA ALA A 221 -17.01 4.39 -0.70
C ALA A 221 -16.92 5.35 0.51
N ALA A 222 -15.70 5.72 0.93
CA ALA A 222 -15.48 6.72 1.97
C ALA A 222 -15.91 8.13 1.52
N ALA A 223 -15.39 8.59 0.39
CA ALA A 223 -15.62 9.95 -0.13
C ALA A 223 -17.12 10.26 -0.33
N PHE A 224 -17.88 9.28 -0.82
CA PHE A 224 -19.31 9.44 -1.08
C PHE A 224 -20.21 8.90 0.04
N ARG A 225 -19.61 8.32 1.09
CA ARG A 225 -20.27 7.72 2.26
C ARG A 225 -21.38 6.74 1.88
N ARG A 226 -21.14 5.94 0.84
CA ARG A 226 -22.12 4.99 0.26
C ARG A 226 -21.38 3.88 -0.49
N PRO A 227 -22.05 2.76 -0.84
CA PRO A 227 -21.45 1.76 -1.71
C PRO A 227 -20.92 2.40 -3.00
N SER A 228 -19.69 2.05 -3.37
CA SER A 228 -18.98 2.52 -4.57
C SER A 228 -19.83 2.53 -5.84
N GLU A 229 -20.61 1.47 -6.09
CA GLU A 229 -21.53 1.36 -7.23
C GLU A 229 -22.57 2.48 -7.31
N ARG A 230 -22.94 3.08 -6.17
CA ARG A 230 -23.91 4.18 -6.09
C ARG A 230 -23.26 5.55 -6.30
N ALA A 231 -21.94 5.64 -6.32
CA ALA A 231 -21.25 6.91 -6.57
C ALA A 231 -21.41 7.39 -8.03
N GLY A 232 -21.72 6.49 -8.96
CA GLY A 232 -22.09 6.86 -10.33
C GLY A 232 -23.39 7.67 -10.44
N GLU A 233 -24.25 7.62 -9.42
CA GLU A 233 -25.52 8.37 -9.40
C GLU A 233 -25.31 9.89 -9.48
N PHE A 234 -24.17 10.42 -8.98
CA PHE A 234 -23.83 11.85 -9.07
C PHE A 234 -23.59 12.34 -10.50
N GLY A 235 -23.32 11.45 -11.46
CA GLY A 235 -23.18 11.81 -12.87
C GLY A 235 -24.49 11.85 -13.65
N ARG A 236 -25.63 11.53 -13.00
CA ARG A 236 -26.94 11.50 -13.67
C ARG A 236 -27.44 12.91 -13.95
N LYS A 237 -28.13 13.11 -15.07
CA LYS A 237 -28.67 14.43 -15.48
C LYS A 237 -29.69 14.97 -14.47
N GLU A 238 -30.39 14.06 -13.80
CA GLU A 238 -31.46 14.33 -12.86
C GLU A 238 -30.94 14.62 -11.44
N LEU A 239 -29.63 14.44 -11.19
CA LEU A 239 -28.97 14.65 -9.91
C LEU A 239 -27.90 15.75 -10.01
N PRO A 240 -27.42 16.29 -8.88
CA PRO A 240 -26.34 17.29 -8.88
C PRO A 240 -25.11 16.74 -9.62
N GLY A 241 -24.79 17.34 -10.77
CA GLY A 241 -23.77 16.85 -11.71
C GLY A 241 -24.15 17.06 -13.18
N CYS A 242 -25.42 17.39 -13.48
CA CYS A 242 -25.89 17.85 -14.80
C CYS A 242 -25.53 16.94 -15.99
N GLY A 243 -25.30 15.64 -15.76
CA GLY A 243 -24.84 14.72 -16.80
C GLY A 243 -23.35 14.80 -17.14
N ILE A 244 -22.56 15.54 -16.37
CA ILE A 244 -21.09 15.52 -16.48
C ILE A 244 -20.62 14.13 -16.02
N PRO A 245 -19.89 13.39 -16.87
CA PRO A 245 -19.30 12.12 -16.45
C PRO A 245 -18.46 12.33 -15.20
N THR A 246 -18.80 11.61 -14.13
CA THR A 246 -18.03 11.61 -12.88
C THR A 246 -16.66 10.96 -13.06
N SER A 247 -16.51 10.17 -14.14
CA SER A 247 -15.25 9.68 -14.64
C SER A 247 -14.27 10.83 -14.87
N GLY A 248 -13.23 10.92 -14.03
CA GLY A 248 -12.20 11.95 -14.12
C GLY A 248 -12.32 13.09 -13.11
N TRP A 249 -13.33 13.11 -12.22
CA TRP A 249 -13.37 14.06 -11.10
C TRP A 249 -12.21 13.91 -10.14
N ASN A 250 -11.76 12.66 -9.97
CA ASN A 250 -10.59 12.30 -9.20
C ASN A 250 -9.98 11.04 -9.83
N GLU A 251 -8.66 10.89 -9.75
CA GLU A 251 -7.95 9.72 -10.26
C GLU A 251 -8.37 8.40 -9.60
N ARG A 252 -8.88 8.46 -8.36
CA ARG A 252 -9.35 7.31 -7.57
C ARG A 252 -10.85 7.03 -7.69
N PHE A 253 -11.58 7.82 -8.48
CA PHE A 253 -13.02 7.61 -8.61
C PHE A 253 -13.33 6.30 -9.36
N CYS A 254 -13.86 5.31 -8.63
CA CYS A 254 -14.17 3.98 -9.14
C CYS A 254 -15.61 3.59 -8.77
N PRO A 255 -16.62 3.91 -9.60
CA PRO A 255 -18.02 3.62 -9.34
C PRO A 255 -18.37 2.17 -9.70
N VAL A 256 -17.56 1.21 -9.24
CA VAL A 256 -17.70 -0.23 -9.52
C VAL A 256 -17.99 -0.97 -8.21
N PRO A 257 -18.92 -1.95 -8.19
CA PRO A 257 -19.25 -2.68 -6.97
C PRO A 257 -18.03 -3.34 -6.30
N GLY A 258 -18.02 -3.35 -4.97
CA GLY A 258 -16.97 -3.95 -4.13
C GLY A 258 -16.40 -3.02 -3.07
N GLY A 259 -16.65 -1.72 -3.17
CA GLY A 259 -16.38 -0.72 -2.12
C GLY A 259 -17.59 -0.46 -1.24
N LEU A 260 -17.45 -0.57 0.08
CA LEU A 260 -18.51 -0.35 1.08
C LEU A 260 -18.01 0.55 2.24
N PRO A 261 -18.83 1.51 2.71
CA PRO A 261 -18.53 2.28 3.91
C PRO A 261 -18.76 1.44 5.17
N ILE A 262 -17.96 1.69 6.21
CA ILE A 262 -18.14 1.16 7.56
C ILE A 262 -18.77 2.27 8.39
N MET A 263 -20.05 2.13 8.76
CA MET A 263 -20.81 3.11 9.54
C MET A 263 -21.12 2.55 10.92
N ASN A 264 -20.95 3.33 11.98
CA ASN A 264 -21.39 2.94 13.32
C ASN A 264 -22.93 3.03 13.46
N GLY A 265 -23.47 2.61 14.61
CA GLY A 265 -24.92 2.66 14.88
C GLY A 265 -25.54 4.08 14.87
N GLU A 266 -24.71 5.12 15.00
CA GLU A 266 -25.12 6.53 14.98
C GLU A 266 -25.01 7.15 13.56
N GLY A 267 -24.58 6.38 12.56
CA GLY A 267 -24.39 6.86 11.19
C GLY A 267 -23.06 7.60 10.95
N ARG A 268 -22.11 7.56 11.89
CA ARG A 268 -20.74 8.06 11.71
C ARG A 268 -19.92 7.09 10.87
N LEU A 269 -19.21 7.61 9.87
CA LEU A 269 -18.25 6.84 9.08
C LEU A 269 -17.00 6.54 9.92
N LEU A 270 -16.70 5.25 10.10
CA LEU A 270 -15.48 4.77 10.76
C LEU A 270 -14.36 4.47 9.75
N GLY A 271 -14.72 4.21 8.49
CA GLY A 271 -13.79 3.88 7.42
C GLY A 271 -14.52 3.28 6.23
N SER A 272 -13.79 2.61 5.36
CA SER A 272 -14.37 1.88 4.23
C SER A 272 -13.53 0.68 3.86
N VAL A 273 -14.15 -0.29 3.18
CA VAL A 273 -13.46 -1.45 2.60
C VAL A 273 -13.71 -1.48 1.12
N GLY A 274 -12.68 -1.78 0.33
CA GLY A 274 -12.80 -2.12 -1.08
C GLY A 274 -12.22 -3.50 -1.34
N VAL A 275 -12.92 -4.29 -2.17
CA VAL A 275 -12.51 -5.62 -2.62
C VAL A 275 -12.49 -5.66 -4.14
N ALA A 276 -11.48 -6.30 -4.71
CA ALA A 276 -11.38 -6.54 -6.15
C ALA A 276 -10.70 -7.88 -6.46
N GLY A 277 -11.26 -8.63 -7.40
CA GLY A 277 -10.66 -9.86 -7.93
C GLY A 277 -11.68 -10.91 -8.36
N GLY A 278 -12.92 -10.82 -7.87
CA GLY A 278 -14.05 -11.62 -8.34
C GLY A 278 -14.97 -10.83 -9.28
N THR A 279 -16.17 -11.37 -9.49
CA THR A 279 -17.30 -10.63 -10.06
C THR A 279 -17.78 -9.55 -9.08
N ALA A 280 -18.50 -8.54 -9.60
CA ALA A 280 -19.11 -7.49 -8.78
C ALA A 280 -19.88 -8.03 -7.56
N ALA A 281 -20.67 -9.08 -7.73
CA ALA A 281 -21.43 -9.68 -6.64
C ALA A 281 -20.55 -10.42 -5.63
N GLN A 282 -19.47 -11.06 -6.08
CA GLN A 282 -18.50 -11.73 -5.19
C GLN A 282 -17.73 -10.69 -4.35
N ASP A 283 -17.22 -9.64 -4.99
CA ASP A 283 -16.50 -8.55 -4.31
C ASP A 283 -17.37 -7.91 -3.23
N VAL A 284 -18.64 -7.60 -3.53
CA VAL A 284 -19.59 -7.04 -2.54
C VAL A 284 -19.85 -8.00 -1.39
N ARG A 285 -19.98 -9.32 -1.65
CA ARG A 285 -20.18 -10.31 -0.58
C ARG A 285 -18.99 -10.37 0.36
N ILE A 286 -17.77 -10.40 -0.18
CA ILE A 286 -16.53 -10.41 0.60
C ILE A 286 -16.38 -9.10 1.39
N ALA A 287 -16.65 -7.95 0.76
CA ALA A 287 -16.61 -6.65 1.43
C ALA A 287 -17.57 -6.56 2.62
N ARG A 288 -18.77 -7.19 2.54
CA ARG A 288 -19.71 -7.25 3.68
C ARG A 288 -19.15 -8.03 4.86
N VAL A 289 -18.38 -9.09 4.62
CA VAL A 289 -17.72 -9.85 5.70
C VAL A 289 -16.70 -8.96 6.41
N ALA A 290 -15.90 -8.22 5.64
CA ALA A 290 -14.92 -7.27 6.17
C ALA A 290 -15.58 -6.19 7.03
N VAL A 291 -16.67 -5.58 6.55
CA VAL A 291 -17.43 -4.55 7.28
C VAL A 291 -17.97 -5.11 8.60
N LYS A 292 -18.53 -6.33 8.57
CA LYS A 292 -19.03 -6.99 9.79
C LYS A 292 -17.92 -7.22 10.81
N ALA A 293 -16.76 -7.72 10.37
CA ALA A 293 -15.60 -7.94 11.23
C ALA A 293 -15.10 -6.63 11.84
N ALA A 294 -14.94 -5.58 11.02
CA ALA A 294 -14.53 -4.25 11.51
C ALA A 294 -15.48 -3.71 12.59
N LEU A 295 -16.79 -3.79 12.36
CA LEU A 295 -17.78 -3.32 13.33
C LEU A 295 -17.72 -4.10 14.63
N SER A 296 -17.59 -5.43 14.59
CA SER A 296 -17.47 -6.24 15.80
C SER A 296 -16.20 -5.97 16.63
N SER A 297 -15.16 -5.41 16.02
CA SER A 297 -13.87 -5.15 16.68
C SER A 297 -13.70 -3.70 17.15
N TRP A 298 -14.42 -2.74 16.57
CA TRP A 298 -14.25 -1.30 16.84
C TRP A 298 -15.39 -0.68 17.65
N THR A 299 -16.45 -1.43 17.93
CA THR A 299 -17.52 -1.07 18.88
C THR A 299 -17.26 -1.72 20.23
#